data_AF-A0A6L9FJW9-F1
#
_entry.id   AF-A0A6L9FJW9-F1
#
_cell.length_a   1.000
_cell.length_b   1.000
_cell.length_c   1.000
_cell.angle_alpha   90.00
_cell.angle_beta   90.00
_cell.angle_gamma   90.00
#
_symmetry.space_group_name_H-M   'P 1'
#
loop_
_entity.id
_entity.type
_entity.pdbx_description
1 polymer ?
#
loop_
_entity_poly.entity_id
_entity_poly.type
_entity_poly.pdbx_seq_one_letter_code
_entity_poly.pdbx_strand_id
1 'polypeptide(L)'
;MAKPIKITLYRWAGSWGPFKVNIPCGECTLTKDILNDTFEHELADVPVELEVKDWLSHWWEPLKLGAWHAPILVVEGKVVSQGEALNRGVLVQSVIQSWTKRDKLKGNIVYGKATCPYCVKAKQLLDNAGIEYRYHDVVKESAALYRMIPEVKAIIGEKTPVTVPQIWLDGQYVGGCDNLEAWLDERGLKYVPDNVVNLDA
;
A
#
# COMPACT_ATOMS: atom_id res chain seq x y z
N MET A 1 10.21 -10.65 13.35
CA MET A 1 9.73 -10.37 11.97
C MET A 1 8.21 -10.41 12.00
N ALA A 2 7.53 -9.47 11.33
CA ALA A 2 6.07 -9.47 11.31
C ALA A 2 5.53 -10.67 10.50
N LYS A 3 4.37 -11.20 10.91
CA LYS A 3 3.74 -12.34 10.24
C LYS A 3 3.30 -11.96 8.81
N PRO A 4 3.59 -12.78 7.79
CA PRO A 4 3.15 -12.53 6.42
C PRO A 4 1.64 -12.34 6.31
N ILE A 5 1.21 -11.57 5.33
CA ILE A 5 -0.21 -11.44 4.96
C ILE A 5 -0.64 -12.74 4.28
N LYS A 6 -1.56 -13.46 4.91
CA LYS A 6 -2.08 -14.70 4.34
C LYS A 6 -3.11 -14.41 3.24
N ILE A 7 -2.87 -14.93 2.06
CA ILE A 7 -3.74 -14.83 0.88
C ILE A 7 -4.12 -16.24 0.45
N THR A 8 -5.41 -16.50 0.26
CA THR A 8 -5.91 -17.81 -0.20
C THR A 8 -6.70 -17.64 -1.49
N LEU A 9 -6.26 -18.31 -2.54
CA LEU A 9 -6.96 -18.39 -3.82
C LEU A 9 -7.67 -19.75 -3.94
N TYR A 10 -9.00 -19.73 -3.97
CA TYR A 10 -9.80 -20.91 -4.31
C TYR A 10 -10.07 -20.90 -5.80
N ARG A 11 -9.36 -21.74 -6.55
CA ARG A 11 -9.55 -21.89 -8.00
C ARG A 11 -10.65 -22.89 -8.32
N TRP A 12 -11.32 -22.71 -9.46
CA TRP A 12 -12.28 -23.67 -9.99
C TRP A 12 -11.58 -24.96 -10.42
N ALA A 13 -11.39 -25.87 -9.47
CA ALA A 13 -10.73 -27.15 -9.61
C ALA A 13 -11.14 -28.08 -8.46
N GLY A 14 -10.69 -29.33 -8.53
CA GLY A 14 -10.86 -30.32 -7.47
C GLY A 14 -11.99 -31.30 -7.71
N SER A 15 -12.31 -32.05 -6.65
CA SER A 15 -13.31 -33.10 -6.67
C SER A 15 -13.96 -33.24 -5.30
N TRP A 16 -15.26 -33.56 -5.30
CA TRP A 16 -16.02 -33.86 -4.11
C TRP A 16 -16.96 -35.04 -4.39
N GLY A 17 -16.60 -36.21 -3.85
CA GLY A 17 -17.32 -37.46 -4.13
C GLY A 17 -17.38 -37.76 -5.63
N PRO A 18 -18.58 -37.96 -6.22
CA PRO A 18 -18.73 -38.23 -7.65
C PRO A 18 -18.54 -36.97 -8.54
N PHE A 19 -18.50 -35.77 -7.96
CA PHE A 19 -18.35 -34.52 -8.70
C PHE A 19 -16.87 -34.17 -8.88
N LYS A 20 -16.46 -33.85 -10.10
CA LYS A 20 -15.08 -33.41 -10.41
C LYS A 20 -15.12 -32.29 -11.44
N VAL A 21 -14.28 -31.28 -11.23
CA VAL A 21 -14.06 -30.21 -12.21
C VAL A 21 -13.09 -30.72 -13.28
N ASN A 22 -13.55 -30.76 -14.53
CA ASN A 22 -12.74 -31.15 -15.68
C ASN A 22 -12.52 -30.01 -16.69
N ILE A 23 -13.22 -28.87 -16.51
CA ILE A 23 -13.17 -27.74 -17.43
C ILE A 23 -12.17 -26.70 -16.89
N PRO A 24 -11.20 -26.25 -17.70
CA PRO A 24 -10.26 -25.22 -17.30
C PRO A 24 -10.99 -23.87 -17.10
N CYS A 25 -10.54 -23.11 -16.11
CA CYS A 25 -11.09 -21.80 -15.76
C CYS A 25 -10.10 -20.71 -16.19
N GLY A 26 -10.46 -19.92 -17.21
CA GLY A 26 -9.63 -18.81 -17.69
C GLY A 26 -9.40 -17.74 -16.62
N GLU A 27 -10.46 -17.37 -15.90
CA GLU A 27 -10.40 -16.39 -14.81
C GLU A 27 -9.45 -16.79 -13.68
N CYS A 28 -9.32 -18.10 -13.44
CA CYS A 28 -8.46 -18.64 -12.41
C CYS A 28 -6.97 -18.53 -12.79
N THR A 29 -6.64 -18.73 -14.07
CA THR A 29 -5.29 -18.51 -14.61
C THR A 29 -4.94 -17.02 -14.56
N LEU A 30 -5.83 -16.17 -15.10
CA LEU A 30 -5.62 -14.72 -15.11
C LEU A 30 -5.45 -14.16 -13.69
N THR A 31 -6.26 -14.60 -12.73
CA THR A 31 -6.14 -14.19 -11.32
C THR A 31 -4.79 -14.57 -10.74
N LYS A 32 -4.26 -15.76 -11.06
CA LYS A 32 -2.95 -16.21 -10.58
C LYS A 32 -1.82 -15.35 -11.17
N ASP A 33 -1.90 -15.01 -12.45
CA ASP A 33 -0.90 -14.18 -13.11
C ASP A 33 -0.89 -12.76 -12.53
N ILE A 34 -2.08 -12.19 -12.30
CA ILE A 34 -2.23 -10.89 -11.63
C ILE A 34 -1.64 -10.93 -10.22
N LEU A 35 -1.88 -12.00 -9.44
CA LEU A 35 -1.31 -12.16 -8.10
C LEU A 35 0.21 -12.12 -8.12
N ASN A 36 0.84 -12.96 -8.95
CA ASN A 36 2.30 -13.03 -9.06
C ASN A 36 2.90 -11.68 -9.46
N ASP A 37 2.37 -11.05 -10.51
CA ASP A 37 2.87 -9.77 -10.99
C ASP A 37 2.71 -8.66 -9.93
N THR A 38 1.59 -8.66 -9.19
CA THR A 38 1.36 -7.69 -8.12
C THR A 38 2.34 -7.89 -6.96
N PHE A 39 2.66 -9.14 -6.61
CA PHE A 39 3.61 -9.44 -5.54
C PHE A 39 5.03 -9.01 -5.89
N GLU A 40 5.44 -9.19 -7.14
CA GLU A 40 6.78 -8.84 -7.60
C GLU A 40 6.98 -7.32 -7.73
N HIS A 41 5.96 -6.57 -8.15
CA HIS A 41 6.12 -5.16 -8.49
C HIS A 41 5.51 -4.19 -7.48
N GLU A 42 4.30 -4.44 -6.99
CA GLU A 42 3.55 -3.48 -6.16
C GLU A 42 3.62 -3.82 -4.66
N LEU A 43 3.76 -5.09 -4.31
CA LEU A 43 3.80 -5.58 -2.93
C LEU A 43 5.15 -6.18 -2.54
N ALA A 44 6.23 -5.85 -3.26
CA ALA A 44 7.57 -6.41 -3.02
C ALA A 44 8.10 -6.17 -1.58
N ASP A 45 7.75 -5.03 -0.99
CA ASP A 45 8.14 -4.66 0.39
C ASP A 45 7.18 -5.24 1.46
N VAL A 46 6.14 -5.98 1.06
CA VAL A 46 5.14 -6.57 1.98
C VAL A 46 5.27 -8.10 1.97
N PRO A 47 5.56 -8.74 3.11
CA PRO A 47 5.63 -10.19 3.17
C PRO A 47 4.24 -10.79 2.96
N VAL A 48 4.05 -11.51 1.87
CA VAL A 48 2.80 -12.19 1.51
C VAL A 48 3.01 -13.70 1.43
N GLU A 49 1.98 -14.46 1.82
CA GLU A 49 1.95 -15.92 1.70
C GLU A 49 0.72 -16.33 0.89
N LEU A 50 0.93 -16.88 -0.30
CA LEU A 50 -0.15 -17.35 -1.18
C LEU A 50 -0.39 -18.84 -1.01
N GLU A 51 -1.60 -19.20 -0.62
CA GLU A 51 -2.10 -20.57 -0.59
C GLU A 51 -3.13 -20.76 -1.72
N VAL A 52 -2.88 -21.70 -2.64
CA VAL A 52 -3.84 -22.03 -3.71
C VAL A 52 -4.56 -23.32 -3.35
N LYS A 53 -5.89 -23.25 -3.27
CA LYS A 53 -6.77 -24.37 -2.96
C LYS A 53 -7.72 -24.66 -4.11
N ASP A 54 -8.04 -25.94 -4.26
CA ASP A 54 -9.09 -26.37 -5.18
C ASP A 54 -10.45 -26.12 -4.53
N TRP A 55 -11.25 -25.25 -5.14
CA TRP A 55 -12.54 -24.81 -4.61
C TRP A 55 -13.48 -25.98 -4.33
N LEU A 56 -13.65 -26.92 -5.26
CA LEU A 56 -14.58 -28.02 -5.07
C LEU A 56 -14.14 -28.96 -3.93
N SER A 57 -12.83 -29.09 -3.71
CA SER A 57 -12.29 -29.89 -2.61
C SER A 57 -12.36 -29.19 -1.26
N HIS A 58 -12.54 -27.86 -1.22
CA HIS A 58 -12.51 -27.03 0.00
C HIS A 58 -13.73 -26.11 0.10
N TRP A 59 -14.83 -26.45 -0.56
CA TRP A 59 -15.97 -25.55 -0.79
C TRP A 59 -16.56 -24.96 0.50
N TRP A 60 -16.47 -25.69 1.61
CA TRP A 60 -16.96 -25.25 2.92
C TRP A 60 -16.15 -24.09 3.53
N GLU A 61 -14.87 -23.91 3.17
CA GLU A 61 -14.04 -22.83 3.70
C GLU A 61 -14.50 -21.45 3.22
N PRO A 62 -14.60 -21.16 1.90
CA PRO A 62 -15.06 -19.87 1.42
C PRO A 62 -16.54 -19.61 1.74
N LEU A 63 -17.36 -20.66 1.84
CA LEU A 63 -18.78 -20.54 2.20
C LEU A 63 -18.97 -19.98 3.61
N LYS A 64 -18.09 -20.33 4.57
CA LYS A 64 -18.09 -19.70 5.92
C LYS A 64 -17.80 -18.19 5.88
N LEU A 65 -17.17 -17.72 4.80
CA LEU A 65 -16.86 -16.31 4.57
C LEU A 65 -17.89 -15.61 3.67
N GLY A 66 -18.97 -16.30 3.30
CA GLY A 66 -20.03 -15.75 2.42
C GLY A 66 -19.67 -15.74 0.93
N ALA A 67 -18.65 -16.50 0.50
CA ALA A 67 -18.27 -16.62 -0.90
C ALA A 67 -18.49 -18.04 -1.43
N TRP A 68 -18.94 -18.14 -2.68
CA TRP A 68 -19.35 -19.41 -3.27
C TRP A 68 -18.95 -19.58 -4.73
N HIS A 69 -18.66 -18.50 -5.45
CA HIS A 69 -18.29 -18.54 -6.86
C HIS A 69 -16.77 -18.45 -7.08
N ALA A 70 -16.15 -19.52 -7.56
CA ALA A 70 -14.74 -19.48 -7.94
C ALA A 70 -14.49 -18.69 -9.24
N PRO A 71 -13.31 -18.08 -9.44
CA PRO A 71 -12.21 -17.99 -8.47
C PRO A 71 -12.57 -17.10 -7.27
N ILE A 72 -12.20 -17.52 -6.05
CA ILE A 72 -12.41 -16.72 -4.83
C ILE A 72 -11.06 -16.34 -4.26
N LEU A 73 -10.85 -15.06 -4.02
CA LEU A 73 -9.66 -14.57 -3.33
C LEU A 73 -10.02 -14.08 -1.93
N VAL A 74 -9.28 -14.59 -0.94
CA VAL A 74 -9.41 -14.21 0.46
C VAL A 74 -8.09 -13.64 0.95
N VAL A 75 -8.13 -12.48 1.60
CA VAL A 75 -6.98 -11.85 2.26
C VAL A 75 -7.28 -11.77 3.74
N GLU A 76 -6.47 -12.42 4.59
CA GLU A 76 -6.61 -12.40 6.05
C GLU A 76 -8.04 -12.74 6.54
N GLY A 77 -8.67 -13.72 5.90
CA GLY A 77 -10.03 -14.18 6.23
C GLY A 77 -11.16 -13.29 5.68
N LYS A 78 -10.86 -12.24 4.91
CA LYS A 78 -11.86 -11.42 4.22
C LYS A 78 -11.90 -11.71 2.74
N VAL A 79 -13.10 -11.92 2.18
CA VAL A 79 -13.29 -12.09 0.73
C VAL A 79 -13.01 -10.77 0.03
N VAL A 80 -12.13 -10.82 -0.98
CA VAL A 80 -11.68 -9.66 -1.76
C VAL A 80 -12.27 -9.65 -3.16
N SER A 81 -12.39 -10.83 -3.79
CA SER A 81 -12.97 -11.01 -5.11
C SER A 81 -13.60 -12.41 -5.21
N GLN A 82 -14.67 -12.55 -5.99
CA GLN A 82 -15.29 -13.84 -6.30
C GLN A 82 -15.95 -13.81 -7.69
N GLY A 83 -15.84 -14.91 -8.44
CA GLY A 83 -16.58 -15.14 -9.68
C GLY A 83 -16.16 -14.29 -10.89
N GLU A 84 -15.08 -13.52 -10.78
CA GLU A 84 -14.57 -12.64 -11.83
C GLU A 84 -13.03 -12.55 -11.79
N ALA A 85 -12.43 -11.97 -12.82
CA ALA A 85 -11.01 -11.63 -12.82
C ALA A 85 -10.68 -10.71 -11.64
N LEU A 86 -9.58 -10.99 -10.96
CA LEU A 86 -9.11 -10.15 -9.87
C LEU A 86 -8.81 -8.72 -10.33
N ASN A 87 -9.43 -7.73 -9.69
CA ASN A 87 -8.98 -6.34 -9.80
C ASN A 87 -7.73 -6.12 -8.94
N ARG A 88 -6.63 -5.71 -9.60
CA ARG A 88 -5.35 -5.45 -8.95
C ARG A 88 -5.42 -4.42 -7.83
N GLY A 89 -6.06 -3.27 -8.06
CA GLY A 89 -6.14 -2.20 -7.06
C GLY A 89 -6.86 -2.65 -5.79
N VAL A 90 -7.91 -3.47 -5.94
CA VAL A 90 -8.65 -4.05 -4.81
C VAL A 90 -7.77 -5.02 -4.00
N LEU A 91 -6.91 -5.82 -4.66
CA LEU A 91 -5.92 -6.66 -3.99
C LEU A 91 -4.93 -5.81 -3.18
N VAL A 92 -4.26 -4.86 -3.84
CA VAL A 92 -3.24 -4.01 -3.21
C VAL A 92 -3.84 -3.28 -2.01
N GLN A 93 -5.00 -2.66 -2.20
CA GLN A 93 -5.71 -1.99 -1.12
C GLN A 93 -5.98 -2.92 0.06
N SER A 94 -6.49 -4.12 -0.18
CA SER A 94 -6.86 -5.07 0.89
C SER A 94 -5.63 -5.59 1.64
N VAL A 95 -4.53 -5.86 0.93
CA VAL A 95 -3.27 -6.30 1.52
C VAL A 95 -2.65 -5.17 2.34
N ILE A 96 -2.53 -3.97 1.76
CA ILE A 96 -1.94 -2.81 2.45
C ILE A 96 -2.75 -2.45 3.70
N GLN A 97 -4.08 -2.39 3.62
CA GLN A 97 -4.94 -2.14 4.79
C GLN A 97 -4.78 -3.17 5.90
N SER A 98 -4.43 -4.41 5.56
CA SER A 98 -4.15 -5.46 6.55
C SER A 98 -2.73 -5.33 7.11
N TRP A 99 -1.78 -4.92 6.27
CA TRP A 99 -0.39 -4.67 6.63
C TRP A 99 -0.22 -3.46 7.55
N THR A 100 -0.93 -2.36 7.29
CA THR A 100 -0.87 -1.12 8.10
C THR A 100 -1.24 -1.33 9.56
N LYS A 101 -2.03 -2.37 9.87
CA LYS A 101 -2.38 -2.74 11.25
C LYS A 101 -1.20 -3.35 12.03
N ARG A 102 -0.20 -3.87 11.33
CA ARG A 102 0.96 -4.58 11.89
C ARG A 102 2.26 -3.79 11.74
N ASP A 103 2.33 -2.97 10.70
CA ASP A 103 3.50 -2.20 10.34
C ASP A 103 3.28 -0.70 10.51
N LYS A 104 4.32 0.00 10.98
CA LYS A 104 4.34 1.46 11.09
C LYS A 104 5.42 2.00 10.18
N LEU A 105 5.15 3.16 9.57
CA LEU A 105 6.15 3.89 8.79
C LEU A 105 7.35 4.24 9.69
N LYS A 106 8.56 3.98 9.19
CA LYS A 106 9.83 4.22 9.90
C LYS A 106 10.77 5.01 9.00
N GLY A 107 11.60 5.84 9.63
CA GLY A 107 12.54 6.69 8.93
C GLY A 107 11.88 7.88 8.24
N ASN A 108 12.59 8.43 7.26
CA ASN A 108 12.20 9.64 6.55
C ASN A 108 11.53 9.26 5.22
N ILE A 109 10.27 9.64 5.07
CA ILE A 109 9.44 9.24 3.93
C ILE A 109 8.71 10.46 3.38
N VAL A 110 8.75 10.62 2.07
CA VAL A 110 8.01 11.65 1.34
C VAL A 110 7.10 10.97 0.33
N TYR A 111 5.80 11.04 0.56
CA TYR A 111 4.81 10.69 -0.45
C TYR A 111 4.50 11.91 -1.31
N GLY A 112 4.59 11.76 -2.63
CA GLY A 112 4.36 12.85 -3.56
C GLY A 112 3.95 12.38 -4.94
N LYS A 113 3.86 13.34 -5.87
CA LYS A 113 3.72 13.06 -7.29
C LYS A 113 4.71 13.92 -8.07
N ALA A 114 5.29 13.36 -9.14
CA ALA A 114 6.32 14.04 -9.93
C ALA A 114 5.90 15.42 -10.47
N THR A 115 4.62 15.62 -10.78
CA THR A 115 4.10 16.87 -11.35
C THR A 115 3.75 17.95 -10.32
N CYS A 116 3.93 17.69 -9.02
CA CYS A 116 3.54 18.63 -7.97
C CYS A 116 4.69 19.58 -7.57
N PRO A 117 4.51 20.91 -7.71
CA PRO A 117 5.55 21.87 -7.34
C PRO A 117 5.88 21.84 -5.84
N TYR A 118 4.88 21.63 -4.96
CA TYR A 118 5.10 21.51 -3.52
C TYR A 118 5.90 20.27 -3.14
N CYS A 119 5.76 19.16 -3.89
CA CYS A 119 6.59 17.97 -3.69
C CYS A 119 8.06 18.25 -4.07
N VAL A 120 8.29 19.01 -5.14
CA VAL A 120 9.65 19.41 -5.55
C VAL A 120 10.28 20.32 -4.50
N LYS A 121 9.54 21.32 -4.00
CA LYS A 121 10.01 22.21 -2.92
C LYS A 121 10.35 21.42 -1.66
N ALA A 122 9.48 20.52 -1.20
CA ALA A 122 9.72 19.71 -0.01
C ALA A 122 10.99 18.85 -0.12
N LYS A 123 11.23 18.24 -1.29
CA LYS A 123 12.47 17.50 -1.56
C LYS A 123 13.71 18.37 -1.46
N GLN A 124 13.69 19.54 -2.10
CA GLN A 124 14.80 20.50 -2.03
C GLN A 124 15.07 20.97 -0.59
N LEU A 125 14.03 21.20 0.21
CA LEU A 125 14.19 21.56 1.62
C LEU A 125 14.91 20.47 2.41
N LEU A 126 14.55 19.19 2.20
CA LEU A 126 15.22 18.04 2.84
C LEU A 126 16.65 17.87 2.34
N ASP A 127 16.87 18.00 1.03
CA ASP A 127 18.20 17.90 0.40
C ASP A 127 19.14 18.98 0.97
N ASN A 128 18.68 20.23 1.07
CA ASN A 128 19.45 21.34 1.63
C ASN A 128 19.72 21.18 3.14
N ALA A 129 18.80 20.54 3.87
CA ALA A 129 18.98 20.20 5.27
C ALA A 129 19.87 18.97 5.50
N GLY A 130 20.31 18.28 4.44
CA GLY A 130 21.11 17.06 4.53
C GLY A 130 20.34 15.85 5.09
N ILE A 131 19.01 15.86 5.01
CA ILE A 131 18.15 14.78 5.52
C ILE A 131 17.89 13.79 4.39
N GLU A 132 18.40 12.57 4.52
CA GLU A 132 18.07 11.48 3.59
C GLU A 132 16.62 11.05 3.75
N TYR A 133 15.93 10.77 2.65
CA TYR A 133 14.54 10.31 2.64
C TYR A 133 14.25 9.30 1.53
N ARG A 134 13.21 8.48 1.74
CA ARG A 134 12.62 7.63 0.70
C ARG A 134 11.45 8.37 0.06
N TYR A 135 11.53 8.59 -1.24
CA TYR A 135 10.43 9.18 -2.00
C TYR A 135 9.55 8.09 -2.61
N HIS A 136 8.24 8.20 -2.43
CA HIS A 136 7.25 7.33 -3.07
C HIS A 136 6.33 8.16 -3.96
N ASP A 137 6.24 7.79 -5.24
CA ASP A 137 5.34 8.45 -6.20
C ASP A 137 3.96 7.78 -6.17
N VAL A 138 2.97 8.46 -5.58
CA VAL A 138 1.62 7.90 -5.40
C VAL A 138 0.83 7.73 -6.71
N VAL A 139 1.34 8.24 -7.84
CA VAL A 139 0.75 8.03 -9.16
C VAL A 139 1.32 6.78 -9.84
N LYS A 140 2.61 6.50 -9.63
CA LYS A 140 3.28 5.33 -10.22
C LYS A 140 3.20 4.08 -9.34
N GLU A 141 3.18 4.27 -8.02
CA GLU A 141 3.18 3.21 -7.01
C GLU A 141 1.82 3.18 -6.33
N SER A 142 0.93 2.30 -6.79
CA SER A 142 -0.42 2.16 -6.20
C SER A 142 -0.34 1.85 -4.69
N ALA A 143 0.60 1.00 -4.28
CA ALA A 143 0.82 0.62 -2.90
C ALA A 143 1.18 1.84 -2.02
N ALA A 144 1.94 2.79 -2.55
CA ALA A 144 2.25 4.03 -1.86
C ALA A 144 0.99 4.88 -1.61
N LEU A 145 0.11 5.00 -2.60
CA LEU A 145 -1.17 5.69 -2.45
C LEU A 145 -2.06 5.02 -1.38
N TYR A 146 -2.22 3.70 -1.49
CA TYR A 146 -3.04 2.92 -0.54
C TYR A 146 -2.43 2.83 0.86
N ARG A 147 -1.12 3.03 1.01
CA ARG A 147 -0.45 3.18 2.31
C ARG A 147 -0.65 4.58 2.88
N MET A 148 -0.43 5.61 2.08
CA MET A 148 -0.46 7.02 2.51
C MET A 148 -1.85 7.45 2.98
N ILE A 149 -2.89 7.26 2.15
CA ILE A 149 -4.24 7.80 2.43
C ILE A 149 -4.78 7.39 3.82
N PRO A 150 -4.83 6.09 4.20
CA PRO A 150 -5.37 5.70 5.49
C PRO A 150 -4.52 6.18 6.67
N GLU A 151 -3.19 6.19 6.52
CA GLU A 151 -2.27 6.70 7.55
C GLU A 151 -2.50 8.19 7.83
N VAL A 152 -2.64 9.00 6.77
CA VAL A 152 -2.94 10.43 6.91
C VAL A 152 -4.32 10.64 7.51
N LYS A 153 -5.34 9.94 7.01
CA LYS A 153 -6.73 10.06 7.49
C LYS A 153 -6.89 9.70 8.95
N ALA A 154 -6.12 8.74 9.45
CA ALA A 154 -6.11 8.41 10.87
C ALA A 154 -5.64 9.59 11.75
N ILE A 155 -4.88 10.54 11.19
CA ILE A 155 -4.33 11.70 11.89
C ILE A 155 -5.20 12.95 11.66
N ILE A 156 -5.53 13.26 10.40
CA ILE A 156 -6.21 14.52 10.04
C ILE A 156 -7.75 14.40 9.99
N GLY A 157 -8.27 13.18 10.17
CA GLY A 157 -9.69 12.86 10.15
C GLY A 157 -10.23 12.43 8.78
N GLU A 158 -11.23 11.54 8.80
CA GLU A 158 -11.79 10.88 7.62
C GLU A 158 -12.42 11.82 6.57
N LYS A 159 -12.93 12.97 7.02
CA LYS A 159 -13.60 13.95 6.17
C LYS A 159 -12.64 14.94 5.51
N THR A 160 -11.38 14.96 5.94
CA THR A 160 -10.40 15.93 5.45
C THR A 160 -9.76 15.41 4.17
N PRO A 161 -9.73 16.21 3.08
CA PRO A 161 -9.04 15.83 1.86
C PRO A 161 -7.53 15.61 2.10
N VAL A 162 -6.99 14.52 1.55
CA VAL A 162 -5.56 14.24 1.57
C VAL A 162 -4.93 14.84 0.31
N THR A 163 -3.98 15.75 0.47
CA THR A 163 -3.20 16.36 -0.61
C THR A 163 -1.75 15.87 -0.55
N VAL A 164 -0.94 16.14 -1.58
CA VAL A 164 0.51 15.84 -1.57
C VAL A 164 1.30 17.15 -1.55
N PRO A 165 2.51 17.18 -0.97
CA PRO A 165 3.24 16.05 -0.34
C PRO A 165 2.71 15.67 1.05
N GLN A 166 3.01 14.45 1.49
CA GLN A 166 2.78 13.98 2.86
C GLN A 166 4.07 13.37 3.41
N ILE A 167 4.54 13.89 4.54
CA ILE A 167 5.92 13.71 4.99
C ILE A 167 5.96 13.12 6.39
N TRP A 168 6.79 12.10 6.55
CA TRP A 168 7.19 11.53 7.83
C TRP A 168 8.69 11.70 7.99
N LEU A 169 9.14 12.13 9.17
CA LEU A 169 10.56 12.19 9.53
C LEU A 169 10.77 11.39 10.82
N ASP A 170 11.75 10.49 10.83
CA ASP A 170 12.03 9.55 11.91
C ASP A 170 10.77 8.77 12.38
N GLY A 171 9.89 8.45 11.44
CA GLY A 171 8.61 7.78 11.71
C GLY A 171 7.51 8.67 12.33
N GLN A 172 7.78 9.96 12.55
CA GLN A 172 6.80 10.94 13.00
C GLN A 172 6.17 11.68 11.83
N TYR A 173 4.85 11.83 11.85
CA TYR A 173 4.15 12.57 10.80
C TYR A 173 4.37 14.08 10.96
N VAL A 174 4.87 14.71 9.90
CA VAL A 174 5.11 16.15 9.80
C VAL A 174 3.95 16.84 9.06
N GLY A 175 3.45 16.21 8.00
CA GLY A 175 2.36 16.73 7.17
C GLY A 175 2.83 17.23 5.81
N GLY A 176 2.32 18.40 5.39
CA GLY A 176 2.57 18.98 4.07
C GLY A 176 3.89 19.74 3.94
N CYS A 177 4.09 20.39 2.78
CA CYS A 177 5.29 21.19 2.51
C CYS A 177 5.46 22.36 3.49
N ASP A 178 4.39 23.07 3.82
CA ASP A 178 4.44 24.22 4.73
C ASP A 178 4.76 23.77 6.16
N ASN A 179 4.21 22.62 6.58
CA ASN A 179 4.53 22.02 7.87
C ASN A 179 6.00 21.60 7.96
N LEU A 180 6.56 21.07 6.87
CA LEU A 180 7.98 20.72 6.82
C LEU A 180 8.86 21.97 6.96
N GLU A 181 8.52 23.06 6.27
CA GLU A 181 9.27 24.31 6.36
C GLU A 181 9.28 24.84 7.80
N ALA A 182 8.13 24.83 8.48
CA ALA A 182 8.04 25.19 9.89
C ALA A 182 8.86 24.25 10.79
N TRP A 183 8.78 22.93 10.55
CA TRP A 183 9.52 21.92 11.32
C TRP A 183 11.04 22.08 11.21
N LEU A 184 11.55 22.46 10.03
CA LEU A 184 12.97 22.72 9.81
C LEU A 184 13.42 24.03 10.48
N ASP A 185 12.58 25.07 10.43
CA ASP A 185 12.85 26.37 11.05
C ASP A 185 12.99 26.26 12.57
N GLU A 186 12.05 25.55 13.22
CA GLU A 186 12.08 25.26 14.66
C GLU A 186 13.37 24.52 15.11
N ARG A 187 14.04 23.83 14.18
CA ARG A 187 15.27 23.07 14.43
C ARG A 187 16.54 23.78 13.96
N GLY A 188 16.42 25.00 13.44
CA GLY A 188 17.55 25.76 12.90
C GLY A 188 18.21 25.11 11.67
N LEU A 189 17.47 24.26 10.95
CA LEU A 189 17.94 23.56 9.74
C LEU A 189 17.55 24.30 8.46
N LYS A 190 17.09 25.55 8.59
CA LYS A 190 16.72 26.37 7.45
C LYS A 190 17.99 26.74 6.68
N TYR A 191 18.01 26.36 5.41
CA TYR A 191 19.09 26.77 4.52
C TYR A 191 19.05 28.29 4.33
N VAL A 192 20.06 28.98 4.83
CA VAL A 192 20.31 30.40 4.57
C VAL A 192 21.37 30.46 3.48
N PRO A 193 21.05 30.98 2.28
CA PRO A 193 22.04 31.18 1.24
C PRO A 193 23.20 32.06 1.74
N ASP A 194 24.44 31.73 1.36
CA ASP A 194 25.66 32.44 1.78
C ASP A 194 25.66 33.95 1.45
N ASN A 195 24.79 34.39 0.55
CA ASN A 195 24.64 35.80 0.15
C ASN A 195 23.60 36.58 0.97
N VAL A 196 23.03 36.00 2.02
CA VAL A 196 22.09 36.68 2.92
C VAL A 196 22.77 36.93 4.26
N VAL A 197 22.96 38.22 4.58
CA VAL A 197 23.45 38.63 5.90
C VAL A 197 22.29 38.49 6.90
N ASN A 198 22.45 37.64 7.91
CA ASN A 198 21.52 37.58 9.03
C ASN A 198 21.58 38.91 9.78
N LEU A 199 20.48 39.66 9.78
CA LEU A 199 20.37 40.97 10.45
C LEU A 199 20.03 40.86 11.95
N ASP A 200 20.04 39.65 12.51
CA ASP A 200 19.74 39.42 13.92
C ASP A 200 21.03 39.36 14.76
N ALA A 201 21.50 40.55 15.17
CA ALA A 201 22.31 40.80 16.37
C ALA A 201 22.18 42.27 16.81
#